data_AF-A0A7Y2IGD6-F1
#
_entry.id   AF-A0A7Y2IGD6-F1
#
_cell.length_a   1.000
_cell.length_b   1.000
_cell.length_c   1.000
_cell.angle_alpha   90.00
_cell.angle_beta   90.00
_cell.angle_gamma   90.00
#
_symmetry.space_group_name_H-M   'P 1'
#
loop_
_entity.id
_entity.type
_entity.pdbx_description
1 polymer ?
#
loop_
_entity_poly.entity_id
_entity_poly.type
_entity_poly.pdbx_seq_one_letter_code
_entity_poly.pdbx_strand_id
1 'polypeptide(L)'
;MISLYDTARGQVAPLKLRDPGRVSMYVCGPTVYGPPHIGHGRQTLVYDILRRFLTWSGLEVTFVSNVTDIDDKIINRAADEDREWTEIATKCEAIWWKSMDSYNVLRPDHTPHATEYVEEMVDLIGALIAGGSAYVTTDGVYLRVSTVPDYGLLTNQNLDDLLEGGGERSLVGTEKESPADFVLWKFSKPGEPAWPSPWGEGRPGWHTECVVMSLDLLGEGFDLHTGGLDLVFPHHENERAQAVANGQRFARHWMHHGFVELEGEKMSKSLGNVKNLLDLAQLYDPRAYRLLILQSHYRSPIEVTDTSLNNAVAALGRLDSFARRAAALATESDPTTLSEFRSVMENDLDTAGAVDLMFRKVRETNSLLDSKDIEAAGIAAATALEIATVLGLELNAEGEVVPEEVAALVVRRTAARAAKDWAEADEIRDELTTAGWTVEDGAQGPVPRRL
;
A
#
# COMPACT_ATOMS: atom_id res chain seq x y z
N MET A 1 -5.25 16.22 -16.73
CA MET A 1 -3.97 15.50 -16.55
C MET A 1 -3.63 15.62 -15.09
N ILE A 2 -3.50 14.50 -14.39
CA ILE A 2 -3.19 14.49 -12.96
C ILE A 2 -1.86 15.20 -12.67
N SER A 3 -1.82 15.95 -11.58
CA SER A 3 -0.60 16.43 -10.95
C SER A 3 -0.38 15.68 -9.65
N LEU A 4 0.85 15.24 -9.41
CA LEU A 4 1.26 14.49 -8.21
C LEU A 4 2.43 15.21 -7.56
N TYR A 5 2.55 15.10 -6.24
CA TYR A 5 3.76 15.50 -5.54
C TYR A 5 4.92 14.61 -5.96
N ASP A 6 5.87 15.23 -6.63
CA ASP A 6 7.05 14.57 -7.15
C ASP A 6 8.19 14.74 -6.15
N THR A 7 8.60 13.64 -5.52
CA THR A 7 9.64 13.66 -4.48
C THR A 7 10.97 14.20 -5.00
N ALA A 8 11.35 13.90 -6.24
CA ALA A 8 12.59 14.42 -6.82
C ALA A 8 12.53 15.92 -7.11
N ARG A 9 11.32 16.49 -7.29
CA ARG A 9 11.12 17.92 -7.55
C ARG A 9 10.72 18.72 -6.32
N GLY A 10 10.33 18.04 -5.23
CA GLY A 10 9.86 18.66 -4.00
C GLY A 10 8.54 19.44 -4.14
N GLN A 11 7.75 19.20 -5.18
CA GLN A 11 6.51 19.96 -5.46
C GLN A 11 5.47 19.13 -6.22
N VAL A 12 4.21 19.57 -6.17
CA VAL A 12 3.14 19.03 -7.04
C VAL A 12 3.42 19.45 -8.48
N ALA A 13 3.51 18.47 -9.37
CA ALA A 13 3.80 18.67 -10.79
C ALA A 13 2.93 17.76 -11.66
N PRO A 14 2.58 18.16 -12.90
CA PRO A 14 1.88 17.29 -13.83
C PRO A 14 2.65 15.98 -14.07
N LEU A 15 1.95 14.84 -14.02
CA LEU A 15 2.51 13.55 -14.41
C LEU A 15 2.71 13.55 -15.93
N LYS A 16 3.96 13.77 -16.36
CA LYS A 16 4.33 13.80 -17.77
C LYS A 16 4.55 12.39 -18.28
N LEU A 17 3.63 11.94 -19.12
CA LEU A 17 3.69 10.63 -19.76
C LEU A 17 4.78 10.59 -20.83
N ARG A 18 5.57 9.51 -20.84
CA ARG A 18 6.51 9.15 -21.90
C ARG A 18 5.76 8.91 -23.19
N ASP A 19 4.68 8.13 -23.11
CA ASP A 19 3.84 7.73 -24.22
C ASP A 19 2.42 8.29 -24.02
N PRO A 20 1.89 9.14 -24.93
CA PRO A 20 0.57 9.74 -24.76
C PRO A 20 -0.54 8.71 -24.53
N GLY A 21 -1.33 8.89 -23.47
CA GLY A 21 -2.44 8.00 -23.12
C GLY A 21 -2.03 6.75 -22.34
N ARG A 22 -0.73 6.55 -22.08
CA ARG A 22 -0.19 5.39 -21.35
C ARG A 22 0.59 5.80 -20.12
N VAL A 23 0.48 5.01 -19.05
CA VAL A 23 1.24 5.19 -17.82
C VAL A 23 2.00 3.91 -17.52
N SER A 24 3.32 4.01 -17.42
CA SER A 24 4.21 2.95 -16.93
C SER A 24 4.56 3.21 -15.46
N MET A 25 4.06 2.34 -14.57
CA MET A 25 4.15 2.52 -13.12
C MET A 25 4.82 1.32 -12.45
N TYR A 26 5.84 1.59 -11.64
CA TYR A 26 6.50 0.59 -10.79
C TYR A 26 6.24 0.90 -9.31
N VAL A 27 5.80 -0.10 -8.54
CA VAL A 27 5.68 -0.05 -7.07
C VAL A 27 6.58 -1.12 -6.47
N CYS A 28 7.57 -0.72 -5.67
CA CYS A 28 8.40 -1.68 -4.93
C CYS A 28 7.52 -2.59 -4.08
N GLY A 29 7.61 -3.90 -4.30
CA GLY A 29 6.75 -4.89 -3.68
C GLY A 29 7.29 -5.44 -2.35
N PRO A 30 6.74 -6.56 -1.86
CA PRO A 30 7.08 -7.08 -0.56
C PRO A 30 8.37 -7.91 -0.56
N THR A 31 9.07 -7.87 0.58
CA THR A 31 9.90 -9.01 1.00
C THR A 31 9.02 -10.07 1.64
N VAL A 32 8.95 -11.25 1.02
CA VAL A 32 8.04 -12.33 1.45
C VAL A 32 8.64 -13.20 2.55
N TYR A 33 9.02 -12.56 3.67
CA TYR A 33 9.52 -13.24 4.87
C TYR A 33 8.45 -13.42 5.94
N GLY A 34 7.26 -12.82 5.81
CA GLY A 34 6.20 -12.87 6.82
C GLY A 34 4.85 -12.32 6.34
N PRO A 35 3.79 -12.45 7.17
CA PRO A 35 2.49 -11.88 6.86
C PRO A 35 2.54 -10.34 6.74
N PRO A 36 1.81 -9.71 5.80
CA PRO A 36 1.85 -8.27 5.64
C PRO A 36 1.15 -7.53 6.79
N HIS A 37 1.83 -6.54 7.37
CA HIS A 37 1.23 -5.63 8.34
C HIS A 37 0.43 -4.50 7.68
N ILE A 38 -0.27 -3.70 8.50
CA ILE A 38 -1.10 -2.59 8.06
C ILE A 38 -0.37 -1.55 7.20
N GLY A 39 0.92 -1.28 7.46
CA GLY A 39 1.74 -0.41 6.59
C GLY A 39 1.76 -0.85 5.12
N HIS A 40 1.90 -2.17 4.86
CA HIS A 40 1.81 -2.71 3.50
C HIS A 40 0.40 -2.59 2.90
N GLY A 41 -0.64 -2.69 3.75
CA GLY A 41 -2.02 -2.45 3.33
C GLY A 41 -2.22 -1.01 2.84
N ARG A 42 -1.69 -0.03 3.58
CA ARG A 42 -1.69 1.37 3.12
C ARG A 42 -0.98 1.52 1.77
N GLN A 43 0.23 0.99 1.65
CA GLN A 43 1.02 1.10 0.42
C GLN A 43 0.24 0.60 -0.79
N THR A 44 -0.25 -0.63 -0.72
CA THR A 44 -0.96 -1.29 -1.82
C THR A 44 -2.28 -0.60 -2.15
N LEU A 45 -3.04 -0.15 -1.15
CA LEU A 45 -4.28 0.59 -1.35
C LEU A 45 -4.05 1.93 -2.05
N VAL A 46 -3.04 2.72 -1.67
CA VAL A 46 -2.76 4.02 -2.30
C VAL A 46 -2.52 3.87 -3.80
N TYR A 47 -1.70 2.89 -4.20
CA TYR A 47 -1.36 2.70 -5.61
C TYR A 47 -2.45 1.96 -6.40
N ASP A 48 -3.25 1.13 -5.75
CA ASP A 48 -4.48 0.60 -6.32
C ASP A 48 -5.49 1.72 -6.63
N ILE A 49 -5.72 2.64 -5.69
CA ILE A 49 -6.61 3.80 -5.90
C ILE A 49 -6.10 4.68 -7.03
N LEU A 50 -4.79 4.94 -7.08
CA LEU A 50 -4.18 5.68 -8.19
C LEU A 50 -4.43 4.97 -9.52
N ARG A 51 -4.16 3.67 -9.62
CA ARG A 51 -4.38 2.90 -10.85
C ARG A 51 -5.84 2.94 -11.29
N ARG A 52 -6.78 2.72 -10.37
CA ARG A 52 -8.22 2.76 -10.65
C ARG A 52 -8.64 4.13 -11.18
N PHE A 53 -8.15 5.21 -10.57
CA PHE A 53 -8.43 6.57 -11.04
C PHE A 53 -7.84 6.87 -12.42
N LEU A 54 -6.58 6.50 -12.68
CA LEU A 54 -5.94 6.68 -13.98
C LEU A 54 -6.68 5.92 -15.09
N THR A 55 -7.08 4.68 -14.79
CA THR A 55 -7.86 3.83 -15.72
C THR A 55 -9.23 4.42 -16.00
N TRP A 56 -9.99 4.82 -14.95
CA TRP A 56 -11.27 5.51 -15.10
C TRP A 56 -11.14 6.84 -15.86
N SER A 57 -9.99 7.51 -15.73
CA SER A 57 -9.68 8.73 -16.46
C SER A 57 -9.43 8.53 -17.95
N GLY A 58 -9.35 7.28 -18.41
CA GLY A 58 -9.15 6.89 -19.81
C GLY A 58 -7.70 6.56 -20.19
N LEU A 59 -6.81 6.35 -19.22
CA LEU A 59 -5.42 5.98 -19.46
C LEU A 59 -5.23 4.47 -19.45
N GLU A 60 -4.36 3.97 -20.33
CA GLU A 60 -3.85 2.60 -20.27
C GLU A 60 -2.70 2.55 -19.26
N VAL A 61 -2.84 1.77 -18.19
CA VAL A 61 -1.82 1.66 -17.13
C VAL A 61 -1.15 0.30 -17.20
N THR A 62 0.18 0.29 -17.36
CA THR A 62 1.01 -0.89 -17.11
C THR A 62 1.59 -0.75 -15.71
N PHE A 63 1.13 -1.62 -14.80
CA PHE A 63 1.51 -1.62 -13.40
C PHE A 63 2.37 -2.84 -13.07
N VAL A 64 3.61 -2.61 -12.65
CA VAL A 64 4.56 -3.64 -12.19
C VAL A 64 4.79 -3.51 -10.68
N SER A 65 4.78 -4.63 -9.95
CA SER A 65 5.25 -4.67 -8.57
C SER A 65 5.95 -6.00 -8.31
N ASN A 66 7.23 -5.94 -7.93
CA ASN A 66 8.05 -7.13 -7.78
C ASN A 66 7.71 -7.96 -6.53
N VAL A 67 8.32 -9.13 -6.41
CA VAL A 67 8.39 -9.90 -5.18
C VAL A 67 9.86 -10.10 -4.83
N THR A 68 10.28 -9.60 -3.67
CA THR A 68 11.61 -9.90 -3.11
C THR A 68 11.53 -11.25 -2.41
N ASP A 69 11.83 -12.32 -3.16
CA ASP A 69 11.78 -13.72 -2.73
C ASP A 69 13.13 -14.27 -2.26
N ILE A 70 14.16 -13.43 -2.22
CA ILE A 70 15.47 -13.71 -1.62
C ILE A 70 15.97 -12.50 -0.81
N ASP A 71 16.16 -12.68 0.50
CA ASP A 71 16.68 -11.63 1.40
C ASP A 71 17.25 -12.26 2.69
N ASP A 72 18.08 -11.51 3.42
CA ASP A 72 18.58 -11.92 4.75
C ASP A 72 17.41 -12.29 5.70
N LYS A 73 16.27 -11.58 5.66
CA LYS A 73 15.11 -11.90 6.52
C LYS A 73 14.49 -13.26 6.20
N ILE A 74 14.43 -13.64 4.92
CA ILE A 74 13.90 -14.93 4.48
C ILE A 74 14.86 -16.05 4.92
N ILE A 75 16.17 -15.87 4.68
CA ILE A 75 17.21 -16.83 5.04
C ILE A 75 17.27 -17.05 6.55
N ASN A 76 17.30 -15.97 7.34
CA ASN A 76 17.34 -16.06 8.80
C ASN A 76 16.12 -16.78 9.35
N ARG A 77 14.92 -16.46 8.85
CA ARG A 77 13.68 -17.14 9.26
C ARG A 77 13.69 -18.62 8.88
N ALA A 78 14.19 -18.96 7.69
CA ALA A 78 14.31 -20.33 7.23
C ALA A 78 15.23 -21.14 8.16
N ALA A 79 16.36 -20.56 8.56
CA ALA A 79 17.29 -21.16 9.51
C ALA A 79 16.65 -21.33 10.91
N ASP A 80 15.94 -20.32 11.41
CA ASP A 80 15.27 -20.37 12.71
C ASP A 80 14.14 -21.42 12.76
N GLU A 81 13.45 -21.64 11.64
CA GLU A 81 12.36 -22.61 11.51
C GLU A 81 12.82 -24.01 11.07
N ASP A 82 14.11 -24.22 10.76
CA ASP A 82 14.66 -25.45 10.16
C ASP A 82 13.90 -25.87 8.88
N ARG A 83 13.72 -24.91 7.97
CA ARG A 83 12.97 -25.07 6.71
C ARG A 83 13.75 -24.52 5.52
N GLU A 84 13.38 -24.96 4.32
CA GLU A 84 13.91 -24.39 3.09
C GLU A 84 13.43 -22.95 2.90
N TRP A 85 14.34 -22.06 2.51
CA TRP A 85 14.02 -20.62 2.34
C TRP A 85 12.99 -20.39 1.22
N THR A 86 12.99 -21.20 0.18
CA THR A 86 11.98 -21.17 -0.89
C THR A 86 10.59 -21.50 -0.35
N GLU A 87 10.49 -22.42 0.61
CA GLU A 87 9.22 -22.75 1.26
C GLU A 87 8.68 -21.58 2.10
N ILE A 88 9.57 -20.81 2.75
CA ILE A 88 9.20 -19.57 3.45
C ILE A 88 8.67 -18.55 2.45
N ALA A 89 9.42 -18.28 1.37
CA ALA A 89 9.07 -17.29 0.36
C ALA A 89 7.70 -17.61 -0.30
N THR A 90 7.53 -18.83 -0.84
CA THR A 90 6.28 -19.25 -1.49
C THR A 90 5.08 -19.17 -0.55
N LYS A 91 5.24 -19.60 0.71
CA LYS A 91 4.15 -19.53 1.71
C LYS A 91 3.78 -18.10 2.05
N CYS A 92 4.77 -17.24 2.26
CA CYS A 92 4.52 -15.84 2.64
C CYS A 92 3.99 -15.03 1.46
N GLU A 93 4.39 -15.33 0.23
CA GLU A 93 3.81 -14.73 -0.97
C GLU A 93 2.33 -15.11 -1.13
N ALA A 94 1.98 -16.38 -0.92
CA ALA A 94 0.58 -16.80 -0.93
C ALA A 94 -0.24 -16.06 0.15
N ILE A 95 0.34 -15.82 1.33
CA ILE A 95 -0.29 -15.03 2.39
C ILE A 95 -0.42 -13.56 1.96
N TRP A 96 0.62 -12.97 1.37
CA TRP A 96 0.60 -11.61 0.83
C TRP A 96 -0.59 -11.41 -0.10
N TRP A 97 -0.71 -12.28 -1.10
CA TRP A 97 -1.76 -12.20 -2.09
C TRP A 97 -3.15 -12.44 -1.51
N LYS A 98 -3.30 -13.40 -0.61
CA LYS A 98 -4.56 -13.60 0.13
C LYS A 98 -4.97 -12.34 0.91
N SER A 99 -4.00 -11.64 1.52
CA SER A 99 -4.27 -10.36 2.19
C SER A 99 -4.72 -9.31 1.19
N MET A 100 -3.98 -9.07 0.11
CA MET A 100 -4.33 -8.04 -0.89
C MET A 100 -5.72 -8.27 -1.49
N ASP A 101 -6.06 -9.51 -1.81
CA ASP A 101 -7.38 -9.89 -2.32
C ASP A 101 -8.49 -9.55 -1.31
N SER A 102 -8.26 -9.78 0.00
CA SER A 102 -9.26 -9.46 1.03
C SER A 102 -9.57 -7.96 1.17
N TYR A 103 -8.66 -7.08 0.75
CA TYR A 103 -8.83 -5.62 0.78
C TYR A 103 -9.22 -5.02 -0.59
N ASN A 104 -9.60 -5.86 -1.56
CA ASN A 104 -9.95 -5.47 -2.93
C ASN A 104 -8.85 -4.69 -3.64
N VAL A 105 -7.59 -5.10 -3.45
CA VAL A 105 -6.44 -4.55 -4.18
C VAL A 105 -6.35 -5.28 -5.53
N LEU A 106 -6.31 -4.53 -6.64
CA LEU A 106 -6.09 -5.13 -7.96
C LEU A 106 -4.67 -5.67 -8.09
N ARG A 107 -4.54 -6.86 -8.69
CA ARG A 107 -3.22 -7.45 -8.97
C ARG A 107 -2.44 -6.61 -9.98
N PRO A 108 -1.12 -6.43 -9.83
CA PRO A 108 -0.27 -5.84 -10.86
C PRO A 108 -0.38 -6.59 -12.18
N ASP A 109 -0.07 -5.93 -13.29
CA ASP A 109 0.01 -6.56 -14.61
C ASP A 109 1.23 -7.50 -14.72
N HIS A 110 2.30 -7.16 -14.01
CA HIS A 110 3.49 -8.02 -13.87
C HIS A 110 3.98 -8.05 -12.42
N THR A 111 4.36 -9.25 -11.97
CA THR A 111 4.89 -9.51 -10.63
C THR A 111 6.21 -10.28 -10.73
N PRO A 112 7.30 -9.63 -11.19
CA PRO A 112 8.58 -10.31 -11.34
C PRO A 112 9.19 -10.69 -9.99
N HIS A 113 9.81 -11.85 -9.90
CA HIS A 113 10.51 -12.30 -8.71
C HIS A 113 12.01 -11.98 -8.80
N ALA A 114 12.61 -11.57 -7.69
CA ALA A 114 14.04 -11.24 -7.67
C ALA A 114 14.91 -12.44 -8.11
N THR A 115 14.55 -13.66 -7.70
CA THR A 115 15.31 -14.87 -8.09
C THR A 115 15.26 -15.19 -9.60
N GLU A 116 14.28 -14.67 -10.34
CA GLU A 116 14.16 -14.86 -11.79
C GLU A 116 15.09 -13.93 -12.59
N TYR A 117 15.61 -12.87 -11.97
CA TYR A 117 16.37 -11.80 -12.62
C TYR A 117 17.86 -11.75 -12.19
N VAL A 118 18.36 -12.81 -11.55
CA VAL A 118 19.71 -12.80 -10.96
C VAL A 118 20.81 -12.67 -12.04
N GLU A 119 20.62 -13.25 -13.22
CA GLU A 119 21.58 -13.14 -14.32
C GLU A 119 21.70 -11.67 -14.79
N GLU A 120 20.57 -10.98 -14.96
CA GLU A 120 20.50 -9.57 -15.33
C GLU A 120 21.11 -8.67 -14.26
N MET A 121 20.94 -9.02 -12.98
CA MET A 121 21.61 -8.31 -11.87
C MET A 121 23.13 -8.48 -11.96
N VAL A 122 23.63 -9.69 -12.23
CA VAL A 122 25.07 -9.93 -12.42
C VAL A 122 25.59 -9.14 -13.62
N ASP A 123 24.84 -9.06 -14.72
CA ASP A 123 25.22 -8.28 -15.90
C ASP A 123 25.31 -6.77 -15.59
N LEU A 124 24.32 -6.20 -14.91
CA LEU A 124 24.34 -4.79 -14.49
C LEU A 124 25.54 -4.49 -13.59
N ILE A 125 25.82 -5.36 -12.61
CA ILE A 125 26.95 -5.18 -11.70
C ILE A 125 28.28 -5.28 -12.46
N GLY A 126 28.38 -6.18 -13.44
CA GLY A 126 29.54 -6.27 -14.32
C GLY A 126 29.76 -5.01 -15.13
N ALA A 127 28.71 -4.42 -15.67
CA ALA A 127 28.78 -3.14 -16.37
C ALA A 127 29.25 -2.00 -15.44
N LEU A 128 28.73 -1.94 -14.20
CA LEU A 128 29.13 -0.95 -13.20
C LEU A 128 30.61 -1.08 -12.80
N ILE A 129 31.12 -2.31 -12.65
CA ILE A 129 32.56 -2.54 -12.38
C ILE A 129 33.39 -2.11 -13.59
N ALA A 130 33.01 -2.51 -14.80
CA ALA A 130 33.73 -2.16 -16.02
C ALA A 130 33.76 -0.64 -16.26
N GLY A 131 32.70 0.06 -15.86
CA GLY A 131 32.58 1.52 -15.89
C GLY A 131 33.32 2.24 -14.76
N GLY A 132 33.87 1.53 -13.78
CA GLY A 132 34.57 2.12 -12.63
C GLY A 132 33.64 2.74 -11.58
N SER A 133 32.35 2.39 -11.59
CA SER A 133 31.35 2.82 -10.61
C SER A 133 31.08 1.79 -9.52
N ALA A 134 31.65 0.59 -9.62
CA ALA A 134 31.62 -0.42 -8.57
C ALA A 134 33.01 -1.02 -8.32
N TYR A 135 33.18 -1.68 -7.18
CA TYR A 135 34.42 -2.36 -6.78
C TYR A 135 34.15 -3.60 -5.95
N VAL A 136 35.09 -4.55 -5.98
CA VAL A 136 35.02 -5.83 -5.27
C VAL A 136 35.79 -5.71 -3.96
N THR A 137 35.22 -6.22 -2.88
CA THR A 137 35.82 -6.39 -1.55
C THR A 137 35.87 -7.87 -1.18
N THR A 138 36.35 -8.21 0.02
CA THR A 138 36.35 -9.60 0.50
C THR A 138 34.97 -10.16 0.83
N ASP A 139 33.95 -9.32 0.99
CA ASP A 139 32.58 -9.69 1.38
C ASP A 139 31.52 -9.43 0.31
N GLY A 140 31.87 -8.78 -0.80
CA GLY A 140 30.94 -8.53 -1.89
C GLY A 140 31.42 -7.55 -2.95
N VAL A 141 30.46 -6.99 -3.67
CA VAL A 141 30.64 -5.90 -4.64
C VAL A 141 29.84 -4.70 -4.18
N TYR A 142 30.45 -3.52 -4.20
CA TYR A 142 29.86 -2.28 -3.71
C TYR A 142 29.78 -1.22 -4.82
N LEU A 143 28.71 -0.42 -4.80
CA LEU A 143 28.62 0.79 -5.62
C LEU A 143 29.45 1.90 -4.98
N ARG A 144 30.28 2.57 -5.79
CA ARG A 144 31.01 3.78 -5.43
C ARG A 144 30.10 4.99 -5.62
N VAL A 145 29.45 5.43 -4.54
CA VAL A 145 28.45 6.51 -4.58
C VAL A 145 29.05 7.83 -5.06
N SER A 146 30.33 8.09 -4.80
CA SER A 146 31.03 9.29 -5.27
C SER A 146 31.10 9.43 -6.79
N THR A 147 30.80 8.37 -7.55
CA THR A 147 30.73 8.40 -9.02
C THR A 147 29.36 8.78 -9.56
N VAL A 148 28.34 8.86 -8.71
CA VAL A 148 26.94 9.09 -9.09
C VAL A 148 26.64 10.59 -9.08
N PRO A 149 26.33 11.21 -10.24
CA PRO A 149 25.87 12.59 -10.28
C PRO A 149 24.57 12.78 -9.51
N ASP A 150 24.49 13.86 -8.74
CA ASP A 150 23.31 14.27 -7.97
C ASP A 150 22.79 13.15 -7.03
N TYR A 151 23.68 12.37 -6.42
CA TYR A 151 23.27 11.43 -5.36
C TYR A 151 22.70 12.19 -4.16
N GLY A 152 21.54 11.75 -3.69
CA GLY A 152 20.72 12.45 -2.69
C GLY A 152 19.62 13.33 -3.29
N LEU A 153 19.30 13.14 -4.59
CA LEU A 153 18.24 13.88 -5.27
C LEU A 153 16.88 13.70 -4.60
N LEU A 154 16.52 12.49 -4.19
CA LEU A 154 15.21 12.18 -3.60
C LEU A 154 15.12 12.62 -2.13
N THR A 155 16.24 12.66 -1.42
CA THR A 155 16.31 13.22 -0.06
C THR A 155 16.43 14.73 -0.06
N ASN A 156 16.71 15.34 -1.23
CA ASN A 156 17.05 16.75 -1.37
C ASN A 156 18.21 17.16 -0.43
N GLN A 157 19.20 16.28 -0.31
CA GLN A 157 20.44 16.48 0.46
C GLN A 157 21.62 16.18 -0.44
N ASN A 158 22.72 16.94 -0.32
CA ASN A 158 23.95 16.57 -1.02
C ASN A 158 24.67 15.43 -0.26
N LEU A 159 25.65 14.80 -0.92
CA LEU A 159 26.39 13.68 -0.33
C LEU A 159 27.16 14.07 0.95
N ASP A 160 27.70 15.28 1.02
CA ASP A 160 28.44 15.75 2.19
C ASP A 160 27.50 15.86 3.41
N ASP A 161 26.31 16.45 3.23
CA ASP A 161 25.27 16.57 4.27
C ASP A 161 24.82 15.18 4.75
N LEU A 162 24.66 14.21 3.83
CA LEU A 162 24.29 12.83 4.16
C LEU A 162 25.37 12.12 4.99
N LEU A 163 26.65 12.34 4.66
CA LEU A 163 27.78 11.78 5.39
C LEU A 163 27.91 12.41 6.78
N GLU A 164 27.68 13.71 6.91
CA GLU A 164 27.66 14.39 8.21
C GLU A 164 26.48 13.94 9.09
N GLY A 165 25.28 13.82 8.51
CA GLY A 165 24.05 13.44 9.22
C GLY A 165 23.98 11.96 9.61
N GLY A 166 24.69 11.08 8.90
CA GLY A 166 24.75 9.63 9.19
C GLY A 166 25.46 9.26 10.49
N GLY A 167 26.08 10.24 11.17
CA GLY A 167 27.00 10.04 12.28
C GLY A 167 28.32 9.41 11.83
N GLU A 168 29.31 9.31 12.72
CA GLU A 168 30.53 8.53 12.48
C GLU A 168 30.18 7.02 12.36
N ARG A 169 29.53 6.60 11.27
CA ARG A 169 29.48 5.21 10.85
C ARG A 169 30.90 4.82 10.50
N SER A 170 31.61 4.36 11.52
CA SER A 170 33.02 4.03 11.44
C SER A 170 33.24 3.01 10.33
N LEU A 171 34.14 3.35 9.39
CA LEU A 171 34.65 2.39 8.40
C LEU A 171 35.54 1.31 9.03
N VAL A 172 35.81 1.41 10.34
CA VAL A 172 36.70 0.49 11.06
C VAL A 172 36.15 -0.93 10.95
N GLY A 173 36.95 -1.81 10.33
CA GLY A 173 36.58 -3.20 10.08
C GLY A 173 35.78 -3.43 8.79
N THR A 174 35.61 -2.41 7.94
CA THR A 174 35.00 -2.51 6.61
C THR A 174 36.03 -2.24 5.51
N GLU A 175 35.84 -2.81 4.33
CA GLU A 175 36.64 -2.52 3.12
C GLU A 175 35.98 -1.47 2.21
N LYS A 176 34.94 -0.78 2.69
CA LYS A 176 34.27 0.27 1.93
C LYS A 176 35.18 1.48 1.76
N GLU A 177 35.22 2.01 0.54
CA GLU A 177 35.90 3.27 0.23
C GLU A 177 35.17 4.48 0.84
N SER A 178 33.84 4.42 0.96
CA SER A 178 33.01 5.45 1.58
C SER A 178 31.89 4.86 2.46
N PRO A 179 31.48 5.52 3.56
CA PRO A 179 30.34 5.08 4.38
C PRO A 179 29.00 5.06 3.61
N ALA A 180 28.90 5.86 2.54
CA ALA A 180 27.72 5.92 1.68
C ALA A 180 27.64 4.73 0.71
N ASP A 181 28.76 4.06 0.43
CA ASP A 181 28.80 2.94 -0.52
C ASP A 181 27.94 1.76 -0.01
N PHE A 182 27.17 1.19 -0.92
CA PHE A 182 26.23 0.13 -0.61
C PHE A 182 26.46 -1.11 -1.46
N VAL A 183 26.07 -2.26 -0.92
CA VAL A 183 26.28 -3.56 -1.54
C VAL A 183 25.38 -3.74 -2.75
N LEU A 184 25.98 -4.20 -3.85
CA LEU A 184 25.32 -4.64 -5.07
C LEU A 184 25.23 -6.17 -5.13
N TRP A 185 26.27 -6.85 -4.66
CA TRP A 185 26.35 -8.30 -4.58
C TRP A 185 26.98 -8.71 -3.26
N LYS A 186 26.32 -9.58 -2.49
CA LYS A 186 26.85 -10.08 -1.21
C LYS A 186 27.35 -11.50 -1.41
N PHE A 187 28.60 -11.77 -1.05
CA PHE A 187 29.11 -13.14 -1.11
C PHE A 187 28.42 -14.02 -0.07
N SER A 188 28.00 -15.21 -0.51
CA SER A 188 27.21 -16.11 0.33
C SER A 188 28.11 -16.85 1.32
N LYS A 189 27.61 -17.03 2.54
CA LYS A 189 28.27 -17.91 3.53
C LYS A 189 27.95 -19.38 3.22
N PRO A 190 28.75 -20.34 3.73
CA PRO A 190 28.42 -21.75 3.58
C PRO A 190 27.02 -22.07 4.10
N GLY A 191 26.19 -22.67 3.25
CA GLY A 191 24.80 -23.03 3.56
C GLY A 191 23.76 -21.95 3.26
N GLU A 192 24.16 -20.74 2.87
CA GLU A 192 23.24 -19.73 2.35
C GLU A 192 22.94 -19.97 0.86
N PRO A 193 21.80 -19.49 0.35
CA PRO A 193 21.50 -19.51 -1.08
C PRO A 193 22.56 -18.72 -1.86
N ALA A 194 22.98 -19.23 -3.00
CA ALA A 194 24.05 -18.63 -3.78
C ALA A 194 23.86 -18.87 -5.28
N TRP A 195 24.24 -17.87 -6.06
CA TRP A 195 24.30 -17.89 -7.51
C TRP A 195 25.73 -17.62 -7.97
N PRO A 196 26.16 -18.19 -9.11
CA PRO A 196 27.48 -17.92 -9.65
C PRO A 196 27.58 -16.47 -10.16
N SER A 197 28.72 -15.83 -9.93
CA SER A 197 29.08 -14.55 -10.56
C SER A 197 30.58 -14.54 -10.89
N PRO A 198 31.05 -13.63 -11.78
CA PRO A 198 32.47 -13.50 -12.11
C PRO A 198 33.38 -13.18 -10.91
N TRP A 199 32.82 -12.72 -9.78
CA TRP A 199 33.58 -12.29 -8.59
C TRP A 199 33.48 -13.26 -7.42
N GLY A 200 32.63 -14.29 -7.52
CA GLY A 200 32.37 -15.26 -6.46
C GLY A 200 30.89 -15.58 -6.32
N GLU A 201 30.59 -16.73 -5.72
CA GLU A 201 29.21 -17.10 -5.42
C GLU A 201 28.60 -16.13 -4.40
N GLY A 202 27.37 -15.73 -4.67
CA GLY A 202 26.69 -14.76 -3.82
C GLY A 202 25.24 -14.56 -4.19
N ARG A 203 24.70 -13.41 -3.80
CA ARG A 203 23.31 -13.07 -3.98
C ARG A 203 23.15 -11.55 -4.12
N PRO A 204 22.13 -11.08 -4.83
CA PRO A 204 21.97 -9.66 -5.11
C PRO A 204 21.71 -8.85 -3.83
N GLY A 205 22.14 -7.59 -3.87
CA GLY A 205 21.72 -6.57 -2.91
C GLY A 205 20.29 -6.13 -3.18
N TRP A 206 19.57 -5.76 -2.12
CA TRP A 206 18.14 -5.40 -2.16
C TRP A 206 17.77 -4.34 -3.21
N HIS A 207 18.69 -3.42 -3.55
CA HIS A 207 18.41 -2.33 -4.48
C HIS A 207 18.52 -2.74 -5.96
N THR A 208 19.33 -3.76 -6.29
CA THR A 208 19.67 -4.08 -7.68
C THR A 208 18.50 -4.76 -8.40
N GLU A 209 17.72 -5.54 -7.67
CA GLU A 209 16.56 -6.26 -8.20
C GLU A 209 15.53 -5.30 -8.82
N CYS A 210 15.18 -4.21 -8.12
CA CYS A 210 14.19 -3.24 -8.59
C CYS A 210 14.65 -2.53 -9.86
N VAL A 211 15.96 -2.27 -9.99
CA VAL A 211 16.54 -1.62 -11.17
C VAL A 211 16.38 -2.48 -12.40
N VAL A 212 16.82 -3.74 -12.34
CA VAL A 212 16.78 -4.63 -13.52
C VAL A 212 15.34 -4.99 -13.90
N MET A 213 14.50 -5.33 -12.92
CA MET A 213 13.11 -5.73 -13.17
C MET A 213 12.28 -4.58 -13.74
N SER A 214 12.42 -3.38 -13.20
CA SER A 214 11.67 -2.22 -13.69
C SER A 214 12.12 -1.78 -15.09
N LEU A 215 13.43 -1.76 -15.35
CA LEU A 215 13.95 -1.36 -16.66
C LEU A 215 13.67 -2.39 -17.75
N ASP A 216 13.69 -3.68 -17.43
CA ASP A 216 13.32 -4.76 -18.36
C ASP A 216 11.84 -4.65 -18.77
N LEU A 217 10.93 -4.53 -17.79
CA LEU A 217 9.49 -4.57 -18.06
C LEU A 217 8.92 -3.22 -18.55
N LEU A 218 9.44 -2.09 -18.08
CA LEU A 218 8.89 -0.77 -18.37
C LEU A 218 9.77 0.07 -19.30
N GLY A 219 11.06 -0.28 -19.44
CA GLY A 219 12.04 0.47 -20.22
C GLY A 219 12.56 1.73 -19.53
N GLU A 220 13.68 2.25 -20.02
CA GLU A 220 14.28 3.48 -19.52
C GLU A 220 13.34 4.69 -19.60
N GLY A 221 13.36 5.53 -18.56
CA GLY A 221 12.51 6.70 -18.50
C GLY A 221 11.02 6.35 -18.39
N PHE A 222 10.66 5.27 -17.69
CA PHE A 222 9.27 4.97 -17.36
C PHE A 222 8.66 6.08 -16.47
N ASP A 223 7.34 6.15 -16.42
CA ASP A 223 6.64 7.36 -15.98
C ASP A 223 6.75 7.59 -14.49
N LEU A 224 6.43 6.57 -13.69
CA LEU A 224 6.20 6.74 -12.26
C LEU A 224 6.81 5.59 -11.44
N HIS A 225 7.69 5.93 -10.52
CA HIS A 225 8.22 5.01 -9.51
C HIS A 225 7.69 5.36 -8.12
N THR A 226 7.38 4.36 -7.32
CA THR A 226 6.52 4.54 -6.15
C THR A 226 6.86 3.60 -4.99
N GLY A 227 6.55 4.03 -3.77
CA GLY A 227 6.73 3.24 -2.54
C GLY A 227 6.45 4.05 -1.26
N GLY A 228 6.71 3.47 -0.09
CA GLY A 228 6.61 4.19 1.18
C GLY A 228 7.64 5.31 1.32
N LEU A 229 7.38 6.27 2.21
CA LEU A 229 8.33 7.36 2.51
C LEU A 229 9.68 6.82 3.06
N ASP A 230 9.67 5.66 3.72
CA ASP A 230 10.86 4.91 4.13
C ASP A 230 11.72 4.42 2.97
N LEU A 231 11.12 4.23 1.78
CA LEU A 231 11.85 3.77 0.61
C LEU A 231 12.56 4.91 -0.13
N VAL A 232 12.20 6.19 0.13
CA VAL A 232 12.94 7.35 -0.42
C VAL A 232 14.44 7.18 -0.21
N PHE A 233 14.83 6.81 1.02
CA PHE A 233 16.22 6.56 1.36
C PHE A 233 16.36 5.42 2.37
N PRO A 234 17.29 4.47 2.15
CA PRO A 234 18.26 4.48 1.04
C PRO A 234 17.74 3.84 -0.26
N HIS A 235 16.59 3.16 -0.23
CA HIS A 235 16.23 2.20 -1.29
C HIS A 235 16.11 2.81 -2.69
N HIS A 236 15.19 3.75 -2.90
CA HIS A 236 14.95 4.39 -4.19
C HIS A 236 16.10 5.29 -4.64
N GLU A 237 16.78 5.95 -3.71
CA GLU A 237 18.00 6.72 -4.05
C GLU A 237 19.08 5.78 -4.61
N ASN A 238 19.25 4.59 -4.01
CA ASN A 238 20.20 3.59 -4.46
C ASN A 238 19.80 2.91 -5.77
N GLU A 239 18.52 2.70 -6.03
CA GLU A 239 18.02 2.24 -7.32
C GLU A 239 18.37 3.24 -8.43
N ARG A 240 17.99 4.50 -8.23
CA ARG A 240 18.32 5.60 -9.14
C ARG A 240 19.84 5.67 -9.35
N ALA A 241 20.63 5.58 -8.27
CA ALA A 241 22.08 5.69 -8.31
C ALA A 241 22.72 4.63 -9.21
N GLN A 242 22.25 3.37 -9.14
CA GLN A 242 22.73 2.29 -10.00
C GLN A 242 22.42 2.55 -11.47
N ALA A 243 21.19 2.93 -11.80
CA ALA A 243 20.79 3.22 -13.18
C ALA A 243 21.60 4.41 -13.75
N VAL A 244 21.75 5.49 -12.97
CA VAL A 244 22.51 6.68 -13.37
C VAL A 244 24.00 6.37 -13.53
N ALA A 245 24.59 5.60 -12.61
CA ALA A 245 25.99 5.16 -12.72
C ALA A 245 26.23 4.31 -13.97
N ASN A 246 25.24 3.53 -14.39
CA ASN A 246 25.28 2.77 -15.64
C ASN A 246 24.95 3.60 -16.90
N GLY A 247 24.75 4.92 -16.76
CA GLY A 247 24.43 5.83 -17.86
C GLY A 247 22.98 5.75 -18.37
N GLN A 248 22.08 5.12 -17.62
CA GLN A 248 20.69 4.90 -17.99
C GLN A 248 19.75 5.93 -17.38
N ARG A 249 18.60 6.16 -18.02
CA ARG A 249 17.49 6.91 -17.39
C ARG A 249 16.60 5.96 -16.61
N PHE A 250 16.31 6.31 -15.36
CA PHE A 250 15.40 5.54 -14.50
C PHE A 250 13.95 6.05 -14.61
N ALA A 251 13.30 6.42 -13.52
CA ALA A 251 11.93 6.97 -13.51
C ALA A 251 11.87 8.49 -13.80
N ARG A 252 10.78 8.96 -14.41
CA ARG A 252 10.53 10.40 -14.67
C ARG A 252 9.92 11.15 -13.50
N HIS A 253 9.18 10.43 -12.65
CA HIS A 253 8.44 10.94 -11.50
C HIS A 253 8.51 9.95 -10.33
N TRP A 254 8.46 10.49 -9.11
CA TRP A 254 8.55 9.71 -7.87
C TRP A 254 7.41 10.07 -6.92
N MET A 255 6.65 9.08 -6.47
CA MET A 255 5.51 9.30 -5.58
C MET A 255 5.58 8.39 -4.34
N HIS A 256 5.59 9.02 -3.16
CA HIS A 256 5.69 8.31 -1.88
C HIS A 256 4.53 8.59 -0.95
N HIS A 257 4.02 7.55 -0.30
CA HIS A 257 2.96 7.69 0.70
C HIS A 257 3.51 7.88 2.13
N GLY A 258 2.73 8.53 3.00
CA GLY A 258 3.09 8.77 4.40
C GLY A 258 3.05 7.50 5.26
N PHE A 259 3.58 7.60 6.48
CA PHE A 259 3.68 6.47 7.43
C PHE A 259 2.33 6.05 8.02
N VAL A 260 2.25 4.78 8.42
CA VAL A 260 1.18 4.31 9.32
C VAL A 260 1.74 4.29 10.73
N GLU A 261 1.10 5.02 11.62
CA GLU A 261 1.42 5.06 13.04
C GLU A 261 0.45 4.15 13.82
N LEU A 262 1.01 3.31 14.67
CA LEU A 262 0.28 2.56 15.68
C LEU A 262 0.44 3.33 17.00
N GLU A 263 -0.65 3.53 17.73
CA GLU A 263 -0.62 4.20 19.04
C GLU A 263 0.44 3.53 19.95
N GLY A 264 1.19 4.33 20.72
CA GLY A 264 2.25 3.86 21.63
C GLY A 264 1.76 2.85 22.68
N GLU A 265 2.68 2.33 23.51
CA GLU A 265 2.59 1.16 24.44
C GLU A 265 1.27 0.82 25.18
N LYS A 266 0.24 1.67 25.18
CA LYS A 266 -1.13 1.28 25.53
C LYS A 266 -1.88 0.72 24.31
N MET A 267 -1.48 -0.46 23.88
CA MET A 267 -2.35 -1.26 23.00
C MET A 267 -3.69 -1.53 23.72
N SER A 268 -4.79 -1.27 23.02
CA SER A 268 -6.14 -1.58 23.51
C SER A 268 -6.36 -3.10 23.60
N LYS A 269 -7.45 -3.50 24.28
CA LYS A 269 -7.77 -4.94 24.46
C LYS A 269 -8.00 -5.70 23.14
N SER A 270 -8.46 -5.03 22.07
CA SER A 270 -8.81 -5.63 20.77
C SER A 270 -7.67 -5.61 19.76
N LEU A 271 -7.04 -4.44 19.53
CA LEU A 271 -5.93 -4.30 18.57
C LEU A 271 -4.61 -4.87 19.08
N GLY A 272 -4.47 -5.11 20.39
CA GLY A 272 -3.21 -5.55 20.98
C GLY A 272 -2.64 -6.88 20.46
N ASN A 273 -3.43 -7.66 19.73
CA ASN A 273 -3.00 -8.90 19.09
C ASN A 273 -2.94 -8.83 17.55
N VAL A 274 -3.39 -7.72 16.92
CA VAL A 274 -3.40 -7.58 15.46
C VAL A 274 -1.99 -7.30 14.97
N LYS A 275 -1.36 -8.32 14.37
CA LYS A 275 0.02 -8.19 13.86
C LYS A 275 0.07 -8.02 12.36
N ASN A 276 -0.99 -8.40 11.66
CA ASN A 276 -1.04 -8.43 10.20
C ASN A 276 -2.45 -8.14 9.64
N LEU A 277 -2.53 -7.96 8.33
CA LEU A 277 -3.76 -7.65 7.60
C LEU A 277 -4.80 -8.78 7.67
N LEU A 278 -4.41 -10.05 7.74
CA LEU A 278 -5.38 -11.14 7.90
C LEU A 278 -5.97 -11.17 9.30
N ASP A 279 -5.18 -10.88 10.33
CA ASP A 279 -5.69 -10.72 11.71
C ASP A 279 -6.67 -9.54 11.77
N LEU A 280 -6.33 -8.43 11.11
CA LEU A 280 -7.21 -7.26 11.03
C LEU A 280 -8.51 -7.63 10.30
N ALA A 281 -8.45 -8.33 9.18
CA ALA A 281 -9.63 -8.76 8.40
C ALA A 281 -10.54 -9.78 9.11
N GLN A 282 -10.03 -10.47 10.15
CA GLN A 282 -10.86 -11.32 11.01
C GLN A 282 -11.72 -10.50 11.96
N LEU A 283 -11.19 -9.38 12.45
CA LEU A 283 -11.86 -8.52 13.41
C LEU A 283 -12.68 -7.42 12.73
N TYR A 284 -12.14 -6.83 11.66
CA TYR A 284 -12.69 -5.68 10.97
C TYR A 284 -12.99 -5.99 9.49
N ASP A 285 -14.08 -5.43 8.96
CA ASP A 285 -14.39 -5.46 7.54
C ASP A 285 -13.24 -4.77 6.77
N PRO A 286 -12.56 -5.45 5.84
CA PRO A 286 -11.48 -4.86 5.07
C PRO A 286 -11.84 -3.54 4.37
N ARG A 287 -13.11 -3.35 4.01
CA ARG A 287 -13.64 -2.11 3.42
C ARG A 287 -13.58 -0.93 4.40
N ALA A 288 -13.68 -1.18 5.70
CA ALA A 288 -13.55 -0.14 6.72
C ALA A 288 -12.12 0.39 6.79
N TYR A 289 -11.12 -0.50 6.75
CA TYR A 289 -9.72 -0.07 6.65
C TYR A 289 -9.45 0.71 5.36
N ARG A 290 -9.98 0.24 4.22
CA ARG A 290 -9.90 0.95 2.95
C ARG A 290 -10.50 2.35 3.02
N LEU A 291 -11.69 2.49 3.62
CA LEU A 291 -12.34 3.78 3.83
C LEU A 291 -11.52 4.68 4.76
N LEU A 292 -10.89 4.14 5.80
CA LEU A 292 -9.99 4.88 6.68
C LEU A 292 -8.79 5.45 5.89
N ILE A 293 -8.17 4.66 5.01
CA ILE A 293 -7.09 5.15 4.13
C ILE A 293 -7.59 6.27 3.23
N LEU A 294 -8.75 6.09 2.59
CA LEU A 294 -9.34 7.07 1.68
C LEU A 294 -9.72 8.41 2.35
N GLN A 295 -9.96 8.41 3.66
CA GLN A 295 -10.31 9.61 4.42
C GLN A 295 -9.10 10.52 4.72
N SER A 296 -7.89 10.07 4.41
CA SER A 296 -6.66 10.81 4.65
C SER A 296 -5.86 10.99 3.37
N HIS A 297 -5.24 12.15 3.19
CA HIS A 297 -4.36 12.37 2.06
C HIS A 297 -3.21 11.36 2.06
N TYR A 298 -2.87 10.79 0.89
CA TYR A 298 -1.92 9.67 0.80
C TYR A 298 -0.51 10.00 1.35
N ARG A 299 -0.14 11.28 1.39
CA ARG A 299 1.14 11.79 1.90
C ARG A 299 1.16 12.05 3.41
N SER A 300 0.00 12.20 4.04
CA SER A 300 -0.08 12.50 5.48
C SER A 300 0.14 11.23 6.31
N PRO A 301 0.79 11.28 7.47
CA PRO A 301 0.76 10.14 8.39
C PRO A 301 -0.69 9.80 8.75
N ILE A 302 -0.98 8.52 8.99
CA ILE A 302 -2.27 8.07 9.49
C ILE A 302 -2.08 7.28 10.77
N GLU A 303 -3.00 7.46 11.70
CA GLU A 303 -3.09 6.64 12.90
C GLU A 303 -4.16 5.57 12.72
N VAL A 304 -3.81 4.32 13.00
CA VAL A 304 -4.76 3.20 12.97
C VAL A 304 -5.01 2.74 14.41
N THR A 305 -6.14 3.16 14.94
CA THR A 305 -6.64 2.87 16.29
C THR A 305 -8.03 2.23 16.24
N ASP A 306 -8.49 1.61 17.33
CA ASP A 306 -9.86 1.06 17.41
C ASP A 306 -10.88 2.16 17.11
N THR A 307 -10.65 3.36 17.64
CA THR A 307 -11.53 4.52 17.44
C THR A 307 -11.60 4.87 15.95
N SER A 308 -10.46 4.96 15.27
CA SER A 308 -10.42 5.27 13.83
C SER A 308 -11.11 4.20 12.99
N LEU A 309 -10.89 2.91 13.30
CA LEU A 309 -11.50 1.79 12.60
C LEU A 309 -13.00 1.74 12.85
N ASN A 310 -13.44 1.82 14.11
CA ASN A 310 -14.87 1.84 14.47
C ASN A 310 -15.62 3.02 13.82
N ASN A 311 -14.97 4.18 13.69
CA ASN A 311 -15.52 5.33 12.96
C ASN A 311 -15.67 5.01 11.47
N ALA A 312 -14.68 4.35 10.86
CA ALA A 312 -14.73 3.91 9.47
C ALA A 312 -15.82 2.83 9.26
N VAL A 313 -16.00 1.91 10.20
CA VAL A 313 -17.10 0.92 10.20
C VAL A 313 -18.46 1.60 10.22
N ALA A 314 -18.66 2.55 11.13
CA ALA A 314 -19.91 3.31 11.19
C ALA A 314 -20.14 4.09 9.90
N ALA A 315 -19.09 4.64 9.30
CA ALA A 315 -19.17 5.34 8.01
C ALA A 315 -19.52 4.41 6.85
N LEU A 316 -18.87 3.25 6.75
CA LEU A 316 -19.19 2.19 5.80
C LEU A 316 -20.63 1.71 5.97
N GLY A 317 -21.08 1.53 7.21
CA GLY A 317 -22.45 1.15 7.52
C GLY A 317 -23.50 2.16 7.04
N ARG A 318 -23.17 3.46 6.97
CA ARG A 318 -24.01 4.49 6.34
C ARG A 318 -23.99 4.40 4.82
N LEU A 319 -22.84 4.09 4.22
CA LEU A 319 -22.70 3.89 2.78
C LEU A 319 -23.49 2.66 2.32
N ASP A 320 -23.39 1.53 3.03
CA ASP A 320 -24.17 0.32 2.74
C ASP A 320 -25.68 0.57 2.92
N SER A 321 -26.07 1.35 3.93
CA SER A 321 -27.48 1.76 4.09
C SER A 321 -27.97 2.64 2.93
N PHE A 322 -27.10 3.52 2.43
CA PHE A 322 -27.39 4.31 1.25
C PHE A 322 -27.52 3.42 0.01
N ALA A 323 -26.59 2.48 -0.19
CA ALA A 323 -26.61 1.56 -1.33
C ALA A 323 -27.90 0.73 -1.37
N ARG A 324 -28.39 0.26 -0.22
CA ARG A 324 -29.71 -0.40 -0.09
C ARG A 324 -30.87 0.49 -0.56
N ARG A 325 -30.89 1.77 -0.15
CA ARG A 325 -31.93 2.73 -0.58
C ARG A 325 -31.83 3.05 -2.08
N ALA A 326 -30.60 3.08 -2.59
CA ALA A 326 -30.29 3.40 -3.98
C ALA A 326 -30.51 2.24 -4.95
N ALA A 327 -30.55 0.98 -4.48
CA ALA A 327 -30.57 -0.21 -5.33
C ALA A 327 -31.72 -0.25 -6.37
N ALA A 328 -32.85 0.39 -6.06
CA ALA A 328 -34.01 0.48 -6.96
C ALA A 328 -33.99 1.72 -7.88
N LEU A 329 -32.99 2.59 -7.76
CA LEU A 329 -32.85 3.82 -8.52
C LEU A 329 -31.84 3.58 -9.65
N ALA A 330 -32.32 3.30 -10.86
CA ALA A 330 -31.44 3.13 -12.02
C ALA A 330 -31.47 4.39 -12.89
N THR A 331 -30.32 5.06 -13.01
CA THR A 331 -30.11 6.19 -13.94
C THR A 331 -28.61 6.43 -14.14
N GLU A 332 -28.25 7.35 -15.01
CA GLU A 332 -26.87 7.74 -15.31
C GLU A 332 -26.32 8.72 -14.26
N SER A 333 -25.00 8.68 -14.06
CA SER A 333 -24.27 9.61 -13.19
C SER A 333 -24.30 11.05 -13.71
N ASP A 334 -24.22 12.03 -12.81
CA ASP A 334 -24.11 13.44 -13.16
C ASP A 334 -22.70 13.76 -13.70
N PRO A 335 -22.54 14.11 -14.98
CA PRO A 335 -21.24 14.42 -15.56
C PRO A 335 -20.59 15.66 -14.94
N THR A 336 -21.38 16.60 -14.42
CA THR A 336 -20.86 17.80 -13.77
C THR A 336 -20.11 17.44 -12.49
N THR A 337 -20.75 16.65 -11.63
CA THR A 337 -20.12 16.14 -10.40
C THR A 337 -18.94 15.23 -10.71
N LEU A 338 -19.01 14.36 -11.72
CA LEU A 338 -17.87 13.53 -12.10
C LEU A 338 -16.68 14.35 -12.61
N SER A 339 -16.92 15.50 -13.26
CA SER A 339 -15.87 16.46 -13.59
C SER A 339 -15.25 17.10 -12.35
N GLU A 340 -16.05 17.43 -11.32
CA GLU A 340 -15.57 17.92 -10.03
C GLU A 340 -14.70 16.85 -9.33
N PHE A 341 -15.20 15.61 -9.26
CA PHE A 341 -14.44 14.46 -8.74
C PHE A 341 -13.11 14.28 -9.45
N ARG A 342 -13.11 14.34 -10.79
CA ARG A 342 -11.88 14.28 -11.59
C ARG A 342 -10.92 15.41 -11.19
N SER A 343 -11.38 16.66 -11.09
CA SER A 343 -10.51 17.78 -10.71
C SER A 343 -9.93 17.64 -9.30
N VAL A 344 -10.70 17.10 -8.35
CA VAL A 344 -10.21 16.80 -7.00
C VAL A 344 -9.11 15.75 -7.03
N MET A 345 -9.34 14.61 -7.67
CA MET A 345 -8.36 13.53 -7.78
C MET A 345 -7.14 13.91 -8.64
N GLU A 346 -7.31 14.76 -9.66
CA GLU A 346 -6.22 15.28 -10.48
C GLU A 346 -5.29 16.25 -9.71
N ASN A 347 -5.73 16.75 -8.56
CA ASN A 347 -4.95 17.58 -7.67
C ASN A 347 -4.33 16.72 -6.56
N ASP A 348 -3.19 16.07 -6.88
CA ASP A 348 -2.38 15.28 -5.94
C ASP A 348 -3.13 14.08 -5.32
N LEU A 349 -4.02 13.42 -6.07
CA LEU A 349 -4.78 12.26 -5.59
C LEU A 349 -5.52 12.55 -4.27
N ASP A 350 -6.26 13.67 -4.22
CA ASP A 350 -7.02 14.10 -3.04
C ASP A 350 -8.23 13.19 -2.77
N THR A 351 -7.94 12.00 -2.23
CA THR A 351 -8.92 10.98 -1.85
C THR A 351 -9.85 11.45 -0.74
N ALA A 352 -9.36 12.28 0.19
CA ALA A 352 -10.18 12.83 1.26
C ALA A 352 -11.27 13.77 0.70
N GLY A 353 -10.91 14.65 -0.24
CA GLY A 353 -11.86 15.49 -0.97
C GLY A 353 -12.85 14.67 -1.80
N ALA A 354 -12.39 13.60 -2.45
CA ALA A 354 -13.26 12.68 -3.19
C ALA A 354 -14.27 11.97 -2.29
N VAL A 355 -13.85 11.52 -1.10
CA VAL A 355 -14.73 10.92 -0.09
C VAL A 355 -15.76 11.92 0.42
N ASP A 356 -15.38 13.17 0.69
CA ASP A 356 -16.37 14.21 1.05
C ASP A 356 -17.42 14.39 -0.04
N LEU A 357 -16.99 14.51 -1.30
CA LEU A 357 -17.91 14.65 -2.44
C LEU A 357 -18.86 13.45 -2.55
N MET A 358 -18.36 12.23 -2.39
CA MET A 358 -19.18 11.02 -2.33
C MET A 358 -20.23 11.11 -1.21
N PHE A 359 -19.83 11.48 0.01
CA PHE A 359 -20.77 11.61 1.12
C PHE A 359 -21.75 12.78 0.95
N ARG A 360 -21.39 13.86 0.24
CA ARG A 360 -22.33 14.92 -0.17
C ARG A 360 -23.42 14.34 -1.06
N LYS A 361 -23.07 13.55 -2.07
CA LYS A 361 -24.05 12.90 -2.96
C LYS A 361 -24.91 11.86 -2.25
N VAL A 362 -24.37 11.16 -1.25
CA VAL A 362 -25.15 10.29 -0.37
C VAL A 362 -26.21 11.09 0.41
N ARG A 363 -25.83 12.23 1.01
CA ARG A 363 -26.78 13.10 1.74
C ARG A 363 -27.85 13.67 0.82
N GLU A 364 -27.44 14.15 -0.36
CA GLU A 364 -28.34 14.67 -1.39
C GLU A 364 -29.36 13.62 -1.83
N THR A 365 -28.91 12.40 -2.13
CA THR A 365 -29.80 11.28 -2.47
C THR A 365 -30.85 11.03 -1.40
N ASN A 366 -30.43 10.94 -0.13
CA ASN A 366 -31.35 10.70 0.98
C ASN A 366 -32.41 11.82 1.09
N SER A 367 -32.00 13.07 0.96
CA SER A 367 -32.91 14.23 1.00
C SER A 367 -33.92 14.21 -0.15
N LEU A 368 -33.48 13.85 -1.36
CA LEU A 368 -34.32 13.80 -2.56
C LEU A 368 -35.33 12.64 -2.48
N LEU A 369 -34.92 11.49 -1.93
CA LEU A 369 -35.83 10.39 -1.63
C LEU A 369 -36.92 10.81 -0.64
N ASP A 370 -36.55 11.54 0.41
CA ASP A 370 -37.49 12.01 1.43
C ASP A 370 -38.48 13.05 0.84
N SER A 371 -38.04 13.87 -0.11
CA SER A 371 -38.91 14.77 -0.89
C SER A 371 -39.62 14.12 -2.07
N LYS A 372 -39.42 12.81 -2.30
CA LYS A 372 -39.99 11.99 -3.39
C LYS A 372 -39.59 12.44 -4.80
N ASP A 373 -38.45 13.11 -4.93
CA ASP A 373 -37.85 13.41 -6.23
C ASP A 373 -36.95 12.24 -6.66
N ILE A 374 -37.59 11.20 -7.21
CA ILE A 374 -36.94 9.91 -7.50
C ILE A 374 -35.89 10.03 -8.61
N GLU A 375 -36.15 10.88 -9.61
CA GLU A 375 -35.24 11.07 -10.75
C GLU A 375 -33.93 11.72 -10.31
N ALA A 376 -34.02 12.85 -9.62
CA ALA A 376 -32.83 13.52 -9.09
C ALA A 376 -32.10 12.66 -8.05
N ALA A 377 -32.84 11.93 -7.20
CA ALA A 377 -32.25 10.98 -6.25
C ALA A 377 -31.45 9.90 -6.95
N GLY A 378 -31.96 9.35 -8.06
CA GLY A 378 -31.25 8.37 -8.85
C GLY A 378 -29.92 8.91 -9.38
N ILE A 379 -29.90 10.14 -9.91
CA ILE A 379 -28.69 10.72 -10.53
C ILE A 379 -27.62 10.92 -9.46
N ALA A 380 -28.00 11.47 -8.31
CA ALA A 380 -27.10 11.63 -7.17
C ALA A 380 -26.59 10.27 -6.67
N ALA A 381 -27.44 9.24 -6.66
CA ALA A 381 -27.07 7.90 -6.22
C ALA A 381 -26.07 7.23 -7.16
N ALA A 382 -26.35 7.23 -8.47
CA ALA A 382 -25.47 6.69 -9.51
C ALA A 382 -24.08 7.34 -9.45
N THR A 383 -24.05 8.66 -9.30
CA THR A 383 -22.81 9.43 -9.14
C THR A 383 -22.00 8.99 -7.91
N ALA A 384 -22.65 8.84 -6.75
CA ALA A 384 -21.96 8.40 -5.54
C ALA A 384 -21.42 6.97 -5.65
N LEU A 385 -22.19 6.07 -6.29
CA LEU A 385 -21.79 4.68 -6.54
C LEU A 385 -20.62 4.59 -7.52
N GLU A 386 -20.60 5.42 -8.56
CA GLU A 386 -19.47 5.49 -9.49
C GLU A 386 -18.20 5.97 -8.79
N ILE A 387 -18.28 7.05 -7.99
CA ILE A 387 -17.14 7.53 -7.19
C ILE A 387 -16.64 6.42 -6.25
N ALA A 388 -17.54 5.74 -5.52
CA ALA A 388 -17.17 4.63 -4.64
C ALA A 388 -16.43 3.52 -5.40
N THR A 389 -16.92 3.17 -6.61
CA THR A 389 -16.30 2.16 -7.49
C THR A 389 -14.89 2.57 -7.92
N VAL A 390 -14.67 3.83 -8.32
CA VAL A 390 -13.34 4.33 -8.69
C VAL A 390 -12.38 4.29 -7.51
N LEU A 391 -12.85 4.56 -6.29
CA LEU A 391 -12.07 4.43 -5.06
C LEU A 391 -11.85 2.97 -4.62
N GLY A 392 -12.41 2.00 -5.35
CA GLY A 392 -12.38 0.56 -5.06
C GLY A 392 -13.16 0.17 -3.79
N LEU A 393 -14.10 1.02 -3.37
CA LEU A 393 -14.95 0.80 -2.22
C LEU A 393 -16.28 0.16 -2.66
N GLU A 394 -16.39 -1.15 -2.48
CA GLU A 394 -17.58 -1.92 -2.85
C GLU A 394 -18.67 -1.80 -1.78
N LEU A 395 -19.76 -1.11 -2.12
CA LEU A 395 -20.88 -0.92 -1.21
C LEU A 395 -21.84 -2.11 -1.26
N ASN A 396 -22.29 -2.56 -0.10
CA ASN A 396 -23.19 -3.70 0.04
C ASN A 396 -24.66 -3.25 0.05
N ALA A 397 -25.32 -3.44 -1.09
CA ALA A 397 -26.74 -3.16 -1.28
C ALA A 397 -27.68 -4.32 -0.86
N GLU A 398 -27.17 -5.50 -0.54
CA GLU A 398 -27.98 -6.66 -0.14
C GLU A 398 -28.15 -6.75 1.38
N GLY A 399 -27.32 -6.03 2.13
CA GLY A 399 -27.30 -6.06 3.58
C GLY A 399 -26.33 -7.12 4.11
N GLU A 400 -26.09 -7.04 5.41
CA GLU A 400 -25.11 -7.90 6.07
C GLU A 400 -25.78 -9.19 6.56
N VAL A 401 -25.19 -10.35 6.23
CA VAL A 401 -25.67 -11.64 6.72
C VAL A 401 -25.17 -11.84 8.14
N VAL A 402 -26.07 -11.72 9.11
CA VAL A 402 -25.76 -11.89 10.53
C VAL A 402 -25.79 -13.38 10.88
N PRO A 403 -24.69 -13.98 11.36
CA PRO A 403 -24.67 -15.37 11.82
C PRO A 403 -25.69 -15.62 12.95
N GLU A 404 -26.25 -16.82 13.01
CA GLU A 404 -27.26 -17.18 14.04
C GLU A 404 -26.73 -16.99 15.47
N GLU A 405 -25.45 -17.28 15.68
CA GLU A 405 -24.74 -17.09 16.95
C GLU A 405 -24.72 -15.61 17.37
N VAL A 406 -24.42 -14.72 16.43
CA VAL A 406 -24.42 -13.26 16.67
C VAL A 406 -25.84 -12.77 16.92
N ALA A 407 -26.82 -13.24 16.14
CA ALA A 407 -28.22 -12.90 16.35
C ALA A 407 -28.70 -13.30 17.76
N ALA A 408 -28.28 -14.47 18.25
CA ALA A 408 -28.58 -14.94 19.61
C ALA A 408 -27.94 -14.04 20.69
N LEU A 409 -26.69 -13.60 20.49
CA LEU A 409 -26.03 -12.64 21.38
C LEU A 409 -26.76 -11.29 21.41
N VAL A 410 -27.20 -10.76 20.26
CA VAL A 410 -27.98 -9.53 20.18
C VAL A 410 -29.26 -9.65 20.99
N VAL A 411 -30.00 -10.75 20.84
CA VAL A 411 -31.24 -11.02 21.59
C VAL A 411 -30.96 -11.07 23.10
N ARG A 412 -29.93 -11.79 23.54
CA ARG A 412 -29.51 -11.85 24.96
C ARG A 412 -29.17 -10.45 25.50
N ARG A 413 -28.38 -9.67 24.75
CA ARG A 413 -28.00 -8.30 25.13
C ARG A 413 -29.22 -7.40 25.28
N THR A 414 -30.17 -7.48 24.34
CA THR A 414 -31.42 -6.70 24.41
C THR A 414 -32.24 -7.07 25.63
N ALA A 415 -32.35 -8.36 25.96
CA ALA A 415 -33.03 -8.83 27.16
C ALA A 415 -32.35 -8.33 28.45
N ALA A 416 -31.02 -8.39 28.53
CA ALA A 416 -30.24 -7.88 29.66
C ALA A 416 -30.46 -6.37 29.87
N ARG A 417 -30.39 -5.58 28.78
CA ARG A 417 -30.67 -4.13 28.83
C ARG A 417 -32.11 -3.83 29.26
N ALA A 418 -33.10 -4.59 28.78
CA ALA A 418 -34.49 -4.44 29.18
C ALA A 418 -34.70 -4.77 30.66
N ALA A 419 -33.98 -5.75 31.19
CA ALA A 419 -33.93 -6.11 32.60
C ALA A 419 -33.10 -5.14 33.47
N LYS A 420 -32.41 -4.17 32.85
CA LYS A 420 -31.43 -3.27 33.48
C LYS A 420 -30.23 -4.00 34.10
N ASP A 421 -29.92 -5.19 33.60
CA ASP A 421 -28.69 -5.92 33.92
C ASP A 421 -27.55 -5.41 33.03
N TRP A 422 -26.90 -4.34 33.48
CA TRP A 422 -25.84 -3.67 32.73
C TRP A 422 -24.56 -4.50 32.67
N ALA A 423 -24.30 -5.34 33.68
CA ALA A 423 -23.11 -6.17 33.74
C ALA A 423 -23.16 -7.26 32.66
N GLU A 424 -24.26 -8.00 32.57
CA GLU A 424 -24.49 -9.00 31.52
C GLU A 424 -24.53 -8.34 30.13
N ALA A 425 -25.15 -7.16 30.01
CA ALA A 425 -25.19 -6.44 28.73
C ALA A 425 -23.80 -5.99 28.24
N ASP A 426 -22.91 -5.63 29.17
CA ASP A 426 -21.52 -5.27 28.87
C ASP A 426 -20.68 -6.51 28.55
N GLU A 427 -20.87 -7.63 29.25
CA GLU A 427 -20.19 -8.90 28.97
C GLU A 427 -20.54 -9.43 27.56
N ILE A 428 -21.82 -9.42 27.18
CA ILE A 428 -22.26 -9.82 25.85
C ILE A 428 -21.75 -8.85 24.76
N ARG A 429 -21.62 -7.55 25.07
CA ARG A 429 -21.01 -6.60 24.12
C ARG A 429 -19.55 -6.97 23.85
N ASP A 430 -18.82 -7.37 24.88
CA ASP A 430 -17.43 -7.78 24.75
C ASP A 430 -17.32 -9.14 23.98
N GLU A 431 -18.27 -10.06 24.17
CA GLU A 431 -18.41 -11.29 23.35
C GLU A 431 -18.64 -10.95 21.87
N LEU A 432 -19.60 -10.06 21.57
CA LEU A 432 -19.89 -9.59 20.21
C LEU A 432 -18.65 -8.95 19.57
N THR A 433 -17.94 -8.11 20.32
CA THR A 433 -16.72 -7.42 19.85
C THR A 433 -15.63 -8.44 19.52
N THR A 434 -15.47 -9.47 20.36
CA THR A 434 -14.52 -10.58 20.13
C THR A 434 -14.87 -11.39 18.89
N ALA A 435 -16.16 -11.52 18.58
CA ALA A 435 -16.64 -12.16 17.35
C ALA A 435 -16.55 -11.25 16.10
N GLY A 436 -16.07 -10.01 16.22
CA GLY A 436 -16.00 -9.05 15.12
C GLY A 436 -17.33 -8.35 14.83
N TRP A 437 -18.17 -8.12 15.85
CA TRP A 437 -19.48 -7.47 15.70
C TRP A 437 -19.71 -6.37 16.74
N THR A 438 -20.43 -5.34 16.31
CA THR A 438 -20.96 -4.28 17.16
C THR A 438 -22.47 -4.17 16.98
N VAL A 439 -23.15 -3.48 17.91
CA VAL A 439 -24.60 -3.29 17.88
C VAL A 439 -24.93 -1.83 18.10
N GLU A 440 -25.57 -1.22 17.11
CA GLU A 440 -26.14 0.11 17.22
C GLU A 440 -27.60 0.02 17.71
N ASP A 441 -27.89 0.63 18.86
CA ASP A 441 -29.26 0.69 19.38
C ASP A 441 -30.03 1.82 18.66
N GLY A 442 -30.93 1.46 17.74
CA GLY A 442 -31.75 2.41 16.96
C GLY A 442 -33.23 2.41 17.36
N ALA A 443 -34.00 3.36 16.80
CA ALA A 443 -35.44 3.47 17.05
C ALA A 443 -36.25 2.23 16.61
N GLN A 444 -35.72 1.45 15.66
CA GLN A 444 -36.34 0.21 15.17
C GLN A 444 -35.82 -1.04 15.90
N GLY A 445 -34.94 -0.88 16.88
CA GLY A 445 -34.28 -1.97 17.60
C GLY A 445 -32.75 -1.98 17.40
N PRO A 446 -32.07 -2.98 18.00
CA PRO A 446 -30.63 -3.16 17.83
C PRO A 446 -30.30 -3.60 16.40
N VAL A 447 -29.31 -2.95 15.79
CA VAL A 447 -28.80 -3.30 14.46
C VAL A 447 -27.38 -3.83 14.64
N PRO A 448 -27.14 -5.15 14.51
CA PRO A 448 -25.79 -5.68 14.48
C PRO A 448 -25.07 -5.22 13.20
N ARG A 449 -23.77 -4.95 13.33
CA ARG A 449 -22.87 -4.65 12.23
C ARG A 449 -21.57 -5.39 12.46
N ARG A 450 -20.96 -5.90 11.40
CA ARG A 450 -19.58 -6.37 11.51
C ARG A 450 -18.68 -5.18 11.81
N LEU A 451 -17.77 -5.38 12.76
CA LEU A 451 -16.62 -4.51 12.92
C LEU A 451 -15.81 -4.55 11.63
#